data_AF-A0A2V5E5J7-F1
#
_entry.id   AF-A0A2V5E5J7-F1
#
_cell.length_a   1.000
_cell.length_b   1.000
_cell.length_c   1.000
_cell.angle_alpha   90.00
_cell.angle_beta   90.00
_cell.angle_gamma   90.00
#
_symmetry.space_group_name_H-M   'P 1'
#
loop_
_entity.id
_entity.type
_entity.pdbx_description
1 polymer ?
#
loop_
_entity_poly.entity_id
_entity_poly.type
_entity_poly.pdbx_seq_one_letter_code
_entity_poly.pdbx_strand_id
1 'polypeptide(L)'
;MKNQQSIMACYFRSWRDIATGAPENKVSMRDLPAEVDIAFVFPDGNEPATYWKTLESDIIPALHQKNIKVVRTVAIDELIELGATADAIFQRFFSSTNGLDGLDIDIERTLTETQRNQAEAISRELKQLLGPDRLFIYDTTERGDASLLRSLEPQLDYVLFQAYGQNPGSVQQHFDRMFNDFLAPSKFLVGFSFYEERGFRWGDVKVPFESSTAHAYAAWNPSQGRKGGIFSYAVDRDGVLEGDDTLQATDFEWTKQLKGLL
;
A
#
# COMPACT_ATOMS: atom_id res chain seq x y z
N MET A 1 -3.88 13.60 -23.39
CA MET A 1 -3.77 12.98 -22.06
C MET A 1 -4.00 11.49 -22.25
N LYS A 2 -3.00 10.63 -22.03
CA LYS A 2 -3.23 9.18 -22.07
C LYS A 2 -4.21 8.87 -20.93
N ASN A 3 -5.34 8.22 -21.24
CA ASN A 3 -6.26 7.71 -20.22
C ASN A 3 -5.47 6.76 -19.32
N GLN A 4 -5.05 7.23 -18.14
CA GLN A 4 -4.45 6.36 -17.14
C GLN A 4 -5.59 5.56 -16.53
N GLN A 5 -5.56 4.24 -16.72
CA GLN A 5 -6.52 3.32 -16.13
C GLN A 5 -6.37 3.37 -14.60
N SER A 6 -7.48 3.36 -13.87
CA SER A 6 -7.44 3.33 -12.41
C SER A 6 -6.84 2.00 -11.92
N ILE A 7 -5.99 2.07 -10.90
CA ILE A 7 -5.19 0.93 -10.43
C ILE A 7 -5.77 0.27 -9.17
N MET A 8 -5.51 -1.03 -9.04
CA MET A 8 -5.73 -1.83 -7.84
C MET A 8 -4.35 -2.10 -7.22
N ALA A 9 -4.14 -1.63 -6.00
CA ALA A 9 -2.95 -1.98 -5.24
C ALA A 9 -3.32 -2.78 -3.98
N CYS A 10 -2.36 -3.49 -3.38
CA CYS A 10 -2.66 -4.29 -2.19
C CYS A 10 -1.45 -4.49 -1.27
N TYR A 11 -1.67 -4.37 0.03
CA TYR A 11 -0.70 -4.77 1.04
C TYR A 11 -0.82 -6.25 1.35
N PHE A 12 0.26 -6.98 1.10
CA PHE A 12 0.40 -8.38 1.50
C PHE A 12 1.24 -8.44 2.78
N ARG A 13 0.65 -8.98 3.85
CA ARG A 13 1.33 -9.13 5.14
C ARG A 13 2.36 -10.25 5.05
N SER A 14 3.64 -9.89 5.10
CA SER A 14 4.75 -10.81 4.78
C SER A 14 4.79 -12.01 5.73
N TRP A 15 4.48 -11.79 7.01
CA TRP A 15 4.36 -12.85 8.02
C TRP A 15 3.20 -13.85 7.78
N ARG A 16 2.31 -13.58 6.81
CA ARG A 16 1.21 -14.46 6.39
C ARG A 16 1.50 -15.27 5.12
N ASP A 17 2.65 -15.05 4.48
CA ASP A 17 3.05 -15.85 3.31
C ASP A 17 3.44 -17.28 3.73
N ILE A 18 3.09 -18.28 2.92
CA ILE A 18 3.53 -19.67 3.12
C ILE A 18 5.07 -19.82 3.07
N ALA A 19 5.78 -18.93 2.40
CA ALA A 19 7.24 -18.94 2.31
C ALA A 19 7.95 -18.65 3.65
N THR A 20 7.21 -18.17 4.66
CA THR A 20 7.73 -18.11 6.04
C THR A 20 7.90 -19.50 6.65
N GLY A 21 7.25 -20.53 6.09
CA GLY A 21 7.26 -21.90 6.61
C GLY A 21 6.33 -22.14 7.80
N ALA A 22 5.55 -21.13 8.21
CA ALA A 22 4.54 -21.29 9.26
C ALA A 22 3.39 -22.19 8.75
N PRO A 23 3.10 -23.34 9.39
CA PRO A 23 2.14 -24.32 8.89
C PRO A 23 0.69 -23.81 8.84
N GLU A 24 0.36 -22.80 9.62
CA GLU A 24 -0.94 -22.13 9.64
C GLU A 24 -1.16 -21.22 8.44
N ASN A 25 -0.11 -20.67 7.82
CA ASN A 25 -0.24 -19.80 6.66
C ASN A 25 -0.78 -20.59 5.46
N LYS A 26 -1.67 -19.95 4.68
CA LYS A 26 -2.42 -20.60 3.58
C LYS A 26 -2.30 -19.91 2.23
N VAL A 27 -1.68 -18.74 2.17
CA VAL A 27 -1.66 -17.87 0.99
C VAL A 27 -0.22 -17.51 0.65
N SER A 28 0.12 -17.47 -0.64
CA SER A 28 1.37 -16.88 -1.11
C SER A 28 1.10 -15.58 -1.85
N MET A 29 1.95 -14.58 -1.65
CA MET A 29 1.97 -13.36 -2.45
C MET A 29 2.19 -13.68 -3.94
N ARG A 30 2.87 -14.77 -4.26
CA ARG A 30 3.02 -15.29 -5.64
C ARG A 30 1.68 -15.47 -6.36
N ASP A 31 0.64 -15.83 -5.61
CA ASP A 31 -0.66 -16.21 -6.15
C ASP A 31 -1.56 -15.01 -6.46
N LEU A 32 -1.12 -13.78 -6.14
CA LEU A 32 -1.86 -12.56 -6.46
C LEU A 32 -2.30 -12.54 -7.95
N PRO A 33 -3.55 -12.15 -8.24
CA PRO A 33 -4.11 -12.22 -9.58
C PRO A 33 -3.58 -11.07 -10.46
N ALA A 34 -3.64 -11.22 -11.79
CA ALA A 34 -3.12 -10.23 -12.74
C ALA A 34 -3.88 -8.89 -12.72
N GLU A 35 -5.02 -8.86 -12.03
CA GLU A 35 -5.84 -7.69 -11.74
C GLU A 35 -5.18 -6.70 -10.76
N VAL A 36 -4.18 -7.14 -9.99
CA VAL A 36 -3.36 -6.26 -9.14
C VAL A 36 -2.34 -5.52 -10.02
N ASP A 37 -2.19 -4.20 -9.85
CA ASP A 37 -1.16 -3.43 -10.53
C ASP A 37 0.09 -3.24 -9.65
N ILE A 38 -0.10 -3.09 -8.34
CA ILE A 38 0.98 -2.87 -7.35
C ILE A 38 0.74 -3.75 -6.12
N ALA A 39 1.72 -4.58 -5.77
CA ALA A 39 1.71 -5.38 -4.55
C ALA A 39 2.77 -4.85 -3.57
N PHE A 40 2.33 -4.45 -2.37
CA PHE A 40 3.20 -3.98 -1.32
C PHE A 40 3.66 -5.14 -0.43
N VAL A 41 4.97 -5.25 -0.24
CA VAL A 41 5.61 -6.17 0.71
C VAL A 41 5.59 -5.50 2.09
N PHE A 42 4.64 -5.90 2.93
CA PHE A 42 4.41 -5.30 4.25
C PHE A 42 4.91 -6.24 5.36
N PRO A 43 6.10 -6.02 5.94
CA PRO A 43 6.70 -6.90 6.94
C PRO A 43 6.27 -6.52 8.38
N ASP A 44 6.43 -7.44 9.33
CA ASP A 44 6.45 -7.11 10.76
C ASP A 44 7.88 -7.08 11.34
N GLY A 45 8.88 -7.50 10.55
CA GLY A 45 10.29 -7.53 10.92
C GLY A 45 10.77 -8.87 11.50
N ASN A 46 9.88 -9.85 11.66
CA ASN A 46 10.20 -11.19 12.18
C ASN A 46 10.22 -12.26 11.07
N GLU A 47 10.09 -11.87 9.80
CA GLU A 47 10.11 -12.82 8.70
C GLU A 47 11.46 -13.55 8.61
N PRO A 48 11.44 -14.90 8.47
CA PRO A 48 12.67 -15.68 8.38
C PRO A 48 13.43 -15.38 7.08
N ALA A 49 14.74 -15.62 7.07
CA ALA A 49 15.57 -15.45 5.87
C ALA A 49 15.07 -16.27 4.66
N THR A 50 14.35 -17.37 4.90
CA THR A 50 13.70 -18.17 3.84
C THR A 50 12.62 -17.40 3.10
N TYR A 51 11.87 -16.52 3.78
CA TYR A 51 10.89 -15.64 3.16
C TYR A 51 11.58 -14.68 2.19
N TRP A 52 12.59 -13.92 2.65
CA TRP A 52 13.32 -12.95 1.82
C TRP A 52 13.95 -13.60 0.58
N LYS A 53 14.56 -14.79 0.74
CA LYS A 53 15.11 -15.55 -0.38
C LYS A 53 14.03 -15.97 -1.40
N THR A 54 12.86 -16.39 -0.91
CA THR A 54 11.75 -16.79 -1.78
C THR A 54 11.10 -15.58 -2.45
N LEU A 55 11.03 -14.45 -1.75
CA LEU A 55 10.56 -13.18 -2.29
C LEU A 55 11.37 -12.79 -3.53
N GLU A 56 12.70 -12.78 -3.42
CA GLU A 56 13.61 -12.42 -4.51
C GLU A 56 13.61 -13.45 -5.65
N SER A 57 13.77 -14.73 -5.32
CA SER A 57 14.03 -15.76 -6.34
C SER A 57 12.79 -16.32 -7.03
N ASP A 58 11.60 -16.15 -6.46
CA ASP A 58 10.39 -16.79 -6.95
C ASP A 58 9.15 -15.87 -6.99
N ILE A 59 8.84 -15.16 -5.90
CA ILE A 59 7.62 -14.34 -5.82
C ILE A 59 7.71 -13.14 -6.76
N ILE A 60 8.75 -12.29 -6.64
CA ILE A 60 8.91 -11.09 -7.49
C ILE A 60 8.92 -11.46 -8.98
N PRO A 61 9.71 -12.44 -9.47
CA PRO A 61 9.69 -12.84 -10.87
C PRO A 61 8.30 -13.29 -11.37
N ALA A 62 7.53 -14.01 -10.56
CA ALA A 62 6.19 -14.45 -10.95
C ALA A 62 5.17 -13.30 -11.00
N LEU A 63 5.30 -12.33 -10.09
CA LEU A 63 4.48 -11.11 -10.11
C LEU A 63 4.83 -10.24 -11.34
N HIS A 64 6.10 -10.11 -11.68
CA HIS A 64 6.53 -9.42 -12.90
C HIS A 64 6.01 -10.09 -14.19
N GLN A 65 5.90 -11.42 -14.25
CA GLN A 65 5.28 -12.11 -15.38
C GLN A 65 3.79 -11.75 -15.57
N LYS A 66 3.12 -11.34 -14.50
CA LYS A 66 1.75 -10.83 -14.50
C LYS A 66 1.67 -9.30 -14.68
N ASN A 67 2.81 -8.63 -14.88
CA ASN A 67 2.97 -7.16 -14.91
C ASN A 67 2.61 -6.45 -13.59
N ILE A 68 2.73 -7.15 -12.47
CA ILE A 68 2.48 -6.61 -11.13
C ILE A 68 3.78 -5.99 -10.62
N LYS A 69 3.76 -4.70 -10.26
CA LYS A 69 4.90 -4.05 -9.61
C LYS A 69 4.98 -4.45 -8.15
N VAL A 70 6.19 -4.66 -7.63
CA VAL A 70 6.40 -5.04 -6.22
C VAL A 70 7.09 -3.90 -5.47
N VAL A 71 6.42 -3.33 -4.48
CA VAL A 71 6.89 -2.15 -3.73
C VAL A 71 7.15 -2.54 -2.29
N ARG A 72 8.25 -2.03 -1.70
CA ARG A 72 8.59 -2.29 -0.30
C ARG A 72 8.09 -1.15 0.59
N THR A 73 7.27 -1.49 1.59
CA THR A 73 6.80 -0.53 2.60
C THR A 73 7.79 -0.40 3.75
N VAL A 74 8.01 0.84 4.19
CA VAL A 74 8.90 1.23 5.29
C VAL A 74 8.18 2.26 6.17
N ALA A 75 8.25 2.10 7.49
CA ALA A 75 7.66 3.08 8.40
C ALA A 75 8.43 4.41 8.38
N ILE A 76 7.72 5.53 8.56
CA ILE A 76 8.31 6.87 8.69
C ILE A 76 9.37 6.95 9.79
N ASP A 77 9.31 6.09 10.82
CA ASP A 77 10.29 6.01 11.90
C ASP A 77 11.72 5.82 11.39
N GLU A 78 11.91 5.03 10.32
CA GLU A 78 13.23 4.78 9.74
C GLU A 78 13.85 6.06 9.17
N LEU A 79 13.03 7.01 8.73
CA LEU A 79 13.50 8.31 8.20
C LEU A 79 13.76 9.32 9.32
N ILE A 80 13.08 9.20 10.47
CA ILE A 80 13.19 10.18 11.57
C ILE A 80 14.06 9.69 12.73
N GLU A 81 14.61 8.48 12.63
CA GLU A 81 15.60 7.97 13.57
C GLU A 81 16.85 8.86 13.60
N LEU A 82 17.45 9.02 14.79
CA LEU A 82 18.66 9.82 14.95
C LEU A 82 19.81 9.20 14.14
N GLY A 83 20.36 9.96 13.20
CA GLY A 83 21.45 9.50 12.35
C GLY A 83 21.01 8.67 11.15
N ALA A 84 19.71 8.59 10.87
CA ALA A 84 19.18 8.02 9.64
C ALA A 84 19.80 8.71 8.40
N THR A 85 20.09 7.92 7.37
CA THR A 85 20.57 8.39 6.07
C THR A 85 19.83 7.66 4.96
N ALA A 86 19.64 8.32 3.81
CA ALA A 86 18.99 7.70 2.68
C ALA A 86 19.76 6.47 2.17
N ASP A 87 21.10 6.51 2.15
CA ASP A 87 21.93 5.37 1.76
C ASP A 87 21.68 4.15 2.67
N ALA A 88 21.68 4.33 3.99
CA ALA A 88 21.46 3.21 4.92
C ALA A 88 20.07 2.59 4.74
N ILE A 89 19.03 3.42 4.59
CA ILE A 89 17.65 2.98 4.35
C ILE A 89 17.55 2.26 3.01
N PHE A 90 18.10 2.85 1.94
CA PHE A 90 18.13 2.25 0.61
C PHE A 90 18.83 0.88 0.62
N GLN A 91 19.99 0.78 1.27
CA GLN A 91 20.74 -0.48 1.38
C GLN A 91 19.97 -1.53 2.18
N ARG A 92 19.35 -1.14 3.29
CA ARG A 92 18.63 -2.05 4.18
C ARG A 92 17.34 -2.57 3.57
N PHE A 93 16.56 -1.70 2.94
CA PHE A 93 15.18 -2.02 2.56
C PHE A 93 14.97 -2.20 1.05
N PHE A 94 15.78 -1.55 0.21
CA PHE A 94 15.60 -1.63 -1.24
C PHE A 94 16.63 -2.55 -1.90
N SER A 95 17.92 -2.23 -1.86
CA SER A 95 18.93 -3.02 -2.60
C SER A 95 19.28 -4.36 -1.96
N SER A 96 18.83 -4.62 -0.72
CA SER A 96 18.94 -5.93 -0.08
C SER A 96 18.02 -6.99 -0.72
N THR A 97 17.00 -6.57 -1.48
CA THR A 97 16.06 -7.46 -2.17
C THR A 97 16.01 -7.07 -3.65
N ASN A 98 16.58 -7.91 -4.52
CA ASN A 98 16.59 -7.62 -5.95
C ASN A 98 15.18 -7.70 -6.55
N GLY A 99 14.92 -6.82 -7.52
CA GLY A 99 13.69 -6.84 -8.32
C GLY A 99 12.55 -5.97 -7.79
N LEU A 100 12.72 -5.29 -6.65
CA LEU A 100 11.73 -4.30 -6.18
C LEU A 100 11.57 -3.14 -7.18
N ASP A 101 10.34 -2.66 -7.30
CA ASP A 101 9.91 -1.62 -8.23
C ASP A 101 9.71 -0.25 -7.59
N GLY A 102 9.81 -0.17 -6.26
CA GLY A 102 9.75 1.10 -5.55
C GLY A 102 9.79 0.98 -4.05
N LEU A 103 9.68 2.15 -3.40
CA LEU A 103 9.47 2.29 -1.97
C LEU A 103 8.15 2.98 -1.68
N ASP A 104 7.54 2.54 -0.59
CA ASP A 104 6.35 3.11 0.02
C ASP A 104 6.69 3.50 1.47
N ILE A 105 6.36 4.73 1.86
CA ILE A 105 6.66 5.25 3.19
C ILE A 105 5.35 5.49 3.95
N ASP A 106 5.16 4.71 5.02
CA ASP A 106 3.96 4.76 5.87
C ASP A 106 4.08 5.87 6.92
N ILE A 107 3.20 6.86 6.84
CA ILE A 107 3.11 7.99 7.77
C ILE A 107 1.72 8.14 8.42
N GLU A 108 1.59 7.58 9.62
CA GLU A 108 0.33 7.66 10.38
C GLU A 108 0.33 8.71 11.51
N ARG A 109 1.28 9.65 11.48
CA ARG A 109 1.41 10.69 12.53
C ARG A 109 1.90 12.03 11.98
N THR A 110 1.59 13.10 12.71
CA THR A 110 2.19 14.42 12.50
C THR A 110 3.62 14.42 13.01
N LEU A 111 4.52 15.08 12.27
CA LEU A 111 5.92 15.22 12.65
C LEU A 111 6.19 16.58 13.29
N THR A 112 7.16 16.62 14.21
CA THR A 112 7.78 17.91 14.61
C THR A 112 8.48 18.56 13.42
N GLU A 113 8.76 19.86 13.48
CA GLU A 113 9.48 20.56 12.41
C GLU A 113 10.83 19.92 12.10
N THR A 114 11.60 19.54 13.12
CA THR A 114 12.90 18.86 12.95
C THR A 114 12.74 17.51 12.25
N GLN A 115 11.78 16.68 12.71
CA GLN A 115 11.51 15.38 12.08
C GLN A 115 11.04 15.53 10.64
N ARG A 116 10.19 16.53 10.36
CA ARG A 116 9.68 16.80 9.01
C ARG A 116 10.78 17.22 8.05
N ASN A 117 11.66 18.12 8.48
CA ASN A 117 12.80 18.55 7.67
C ASN A 117 13.78 17.39 7.40
N GLN A 118 14.01 16.54 8.41
CA GLN A 118 14.83 15.33 8.24
C GLN A 118 14.18 14.35 7.26
N ALA A 119 12.90 14.01 7.46
CA ALA A 119 12.16 13.11 6.58
C ALA A 119 12.12 13.64 5.15
N GLU A 120 11.87 14.94 4.94
CA GLU A 120 11.89 15.55 3.61
C GLU A 120 13.25 15.40 2.93
N ALA A 121 14.35 15.73 3.63
CA ALA A 121 15.69 15.63 3.08
C ALA A 121 16.04 14.20 2.67
N ILE A 122 15.80 13.24 3.56
CA ILE A 122 16.05 11.82 3.31
C ILE A 122 15.17 11.29 2.17
N SER A 123 13.91 11.71 2.09
CA SER A 123 12.98 11.28 1.03
C SER A 123 13.43 11.75 -0.35
N ARG A 124 13.91 12.99 -0.45
CA ARG A 124 14.47 13.52 -1.72
C ARG A 124 15.69 12.74 -2.16
N GLU A 125 16.56 12.38 -1.24
CA GLU A 125 17.75 11.59 -1.52
C GLU A 125 17.39 10.12 -1.86
N LEU A 126 16.44 9.51 -1.15
CA LEU A 126 15.90 8.19 -1.48
C LEU A 126 15.33 8.15 -2.90
N LYS A 127 14.56 9.17 -3.31
CA LYS A 127 14.06 9.24 -4.70
C LYS A 127 15.20 9.33 -5.71
N GLN A 128 16.27 10.06 -5.40
CA GLN A 128 17.45 10.11 -6.27
C GLN A 128 18.15 8.75 -6.39
N LEU A 129 18.32 8.03 -5.28
CA LEU A 129 18.93 6.70 -5.24
C LEU A 129 18.09 5.66 -5.99
N LEU A 130 16.76 5.70 -5.83
CA LEU A 130 15.80 4.86 -6.56
C LEU A 130 15.85 5.09 -8.07
N GLY A 131 16.12 6.32 -8.49
CA GLY A 131 16.11 6.72 -9.89
C GLY A 131 14.71 7.01 -10.45
N PRO A 132 14.63 7.40 -11.73
CA PRO A 132 13.39 7.91 -12.33
C PRO A 132 12.32 6.84 -12.59
N ASP A 133 12.72 5.57 -12.77
CA ASP A 133 11.83 4.49 -13.21
C ASP A 133 11.13 3.76 -12.05
N ARG A 134 11.60 3.97 -10.82
CA ARG A 134 11.07 3.31 -9.62
C ARG A 134 10.01 4.15 -8.94
N LEU A 135 8.97 3.48 -8.44
CA LEU A 135 7.87 4.11 -7.73
C LEU A 135 8.36 4.69 -6.40
N PHE A 136 7.87 5.88 -6.09
CA PHE A 136 8.03 6.49 -4.78
C PHE A 136 6.67 6.93 -4.26
N ILE A 137 6.21 6.24 -3.24
CA ILE A 137 4.85 6.29 -2.73
C ILE A 137 4.90 6.68 -1.26
N TYR A 138 3.85 7.38 -0.83
CA TYR A 138 3.55 7.58 0.57
C TYR A 138 2.15 7.08 0.86
N ASP A 139 2.00 6.29 1.91
CA ASP A 139 0.70 5.96 2.47
C ASP A 139 0.49 6.64 3.83
N THR A 140 -0.75 6.99 4.12
CA THR A 140 -1.07 7.90 5.23
C THR A 140 -2.48 7.69 5.74
N THR A 141 -2.70 8.05 7.01
CA THR A 141 -4.02 8.19 7.61
C THR A 141 -4.42 9.67 7.70
N GLU A 142 -5.58 9.96 8.29
CA GLU A 142 -6.00 11.32 8.64
C GLU A 142 -5.06 12.04 9.63
N ARG A 143 -4.17 11.29 10.29
CA ARG A 143 -3.19 11.79 11.26
C ARG A 143 -1.82 12.05 10.65
N GLY A 144 -1.60 11.67 9.40
CA GLY A 144 -0.31 11.85 8.74
C GLY A 144 0.03 13.31 8.43
N ASP A 145 1.29 13.52 8.06
CA ASP A 145 1.84 14.86 7.87
C ASP A 145 1.62 15.39 6.44
N ALA A 146 0.47 16.03 6.23
CA ALA A 146 0.11 16.58 4.91
C ALA A 146 1.10 17.64 4.37
N SER A 147 1.85 18.34 5.24
CA SER A 147 2.84 19.31 4.75
C SER A 147 4.09 18.63 4.19
N LEU A 148 4.51 17.49 4.76
CA LEU A 148 5.56 16.67 4.17
C LEU A 148 5.14 16.14 2.80
N LEU A 149 3.92 15.62 2.70
CA LEU A 149 3.38 15.14 1.41
C LEU A 149 3.33 16.27 0.37
N ARG A 150 2.92 17.48 0.78
CA ARG A 150 2.91 18.67 -0.08
C ARG A 150 4.30 19.04 -0.58
N SER A 151 5.33 18.97 0.27
CA SER A 151 6.69 19.32 -0.15
C SER A 151 7.31 18.27 -1.07
N LEU A 152 6.86 17.01 -0.98
CA LEU A 152 7.34 15.89 -1.78
C LEU A 152 6.55 15.64 -3.07
N GLU A 153 5.32 16.17 -3.22
CA GLU A 153 4.39 15.87 -4.32
C GLU A 153 5.02 15.73 -5.73
N PRO A 154 5.94 16.62 -6.17
CA PRO A 154 6.50 16.51 -7.52
C PRO A 154 7.26 15.19 -7.77
N GLN A 155 7.70 14.51 -6.71
CA GLN A 155 8.43 13.25 -6.76
C GLN A 155 7.56 12.02 -6.50
N LEU A 156 6.35 12.22 -5.98
CA LEU A 156 5.45 11.14 -5.61
C LEU A 156 4.71 10.63 -6.83
N ASP A 157 4.72 9.32 -6.99
CA ASP A 157 3.90 8.61 -7.98
C ASP A 157 2.46 8.52 -7.50
N TYR A 158 2.27 8.14 -6.23
CA TYR A 158 0.97 8.00 -5.59
C TYR A 158 1.00 8.42 -4.12
N VAL A 159 -0.17 8.85 -3.62
CA VAL A 159 -0.47 8.95 -2.20
C VAL A 159 -1.64 8.01 -1.88
N LEU A 160 -1.43 7.10 -0.94
CA LEU A 160 -2.41 6.12 -0.51
C LEU A 160 -3.05 6.57 0.80
N PHE A 161 -4.34 6.88 0.79
CA PHE A 161 -5.06 7.28 1.99
C PHE A 161 -5.80 6.10 2.60
N GLN A 162 -5.36 5.68 3.78
CA GLN A 162 -5.97 4.61 4.56
C GLN A 162 -7.31 5.09 5.16
N ALA A 163 -8.42 4.64 4.59
CA ALA A 163 -9.77 5.09 4.96
C ALA A 163 -10.62 3.98 5.61
N TYR A 164 -9.97 3.07 6.34
CA TYR A 164 -10.63 1.87 6.88
C TYR A 164 -11.83 2.22 7.76
N GLY A 165 -12.98 1.59 7.49
CA GLY A 165 -14.24 1.83 8.18
C GLY A 165 -14.91 3.18 7.90
N GLN A 166 -14.37 3.99 6.97
CA GLN A 166 -14.96 5.26 6.57
C GLN A 166 -15.86 5.10 5.35
N ASN A 167 -16.78 6.05 5.13
CA ASN A 167 -17.60 6.10 3.91
C ASN A 167 -17.02 7.12 2.90
N PRO A 168 -17.42 7.06 1.62
CA PRO A 168 -16.89 7.96 0.59
C PRO A 168 -17.08 9.47 0.87
N GLY A 169 -18.12 9.85 1.60
CA GLY A 169 -18.35 11.24 2.01
C GLY A 169 -17.30 11.74 3.00
N SER A 170 -16.90 10.90 3.96
CA SER A 170 -15.77 11.19 4.86
C SER A 170 -14.47 11.31 4.07
N VAL A 171 -14.22 10.39 3.13
CA VAL A 171 -13.02 10.44 2.26
C VAL A 171 -12.96 11.74 1.46
N GLN A 172 -14.09 12.21 0.91
CA GLN A 172 -14.15 13.51 0.23
C GLN A 172 -13.73 14.65 1.15
N GLN A 173 -14.22 14.68 2.39
CA GLN A 173 -13.84 15.72 3.37
C GLN A 173 -12.34 15.68 3.70
N HIS A 174 -11.76 14.49 3.80
CA HIS A 174 -10.31 14.34 3.97
C HIS A 174 -9.55 14.84 2.74
N PHE A 175 -10.02 14.50 1.53
CA PHE A 175 -9.41 14.97 0.29
C PHE A 175 -9.41 16.50 0.20
N ASP A 176 -10.57 17.12 0.43
CA ASP A 176 -10.73 18.57 0.40
C ASP A 176 -9.81 19.28 1.40
N ARG A 177 -9.68 18.73 2.61
CA ARG A 177 -8.91 19.32 3.69
C ARG A 177 -7.40 19.10 3.55
N MET A 178 -6.99 17.90 3.14
CA MET A 178 -5.59 17.45 3.24
C MET A 178 -4.85 17.52 1.92
N PHE A 179 -5.52 17.34 0.78
CA PHE A 179 -4.85 17.04 -0.49
C PHE A 179 -5.20 18.00 -1.63
N ASN A 180 -6.40 18.58 -1.63
CA ASN A 180 -6.99 19.33 -2.75
C ASN A 180 -6.08 20.42 -3.35
N ASP A 181 -5.29 21.10 -2.53
CA ASP A 181 -4.47 22.23 -3.01
C ASP A 181 -3.19 21.81 -3.75
N PHE A 182 -2.77 20.55 -3.64
CA PHE A 182 -1.46 20.12 -4.18
C PHE A 182 -1.47 18.77 -4.89
N LEU A 183 -2.33 17.84 -4.50
CA LEU A 183 -2.32 16.48 -5.05
C LEU A 183 -3.35 16.34 -6.17
N ALA A 184 -2.89 16.01 -7.38
CA ALA A 184 -3.77 15.63 -8.46
C ALA A 184 -4.60 14.38 -8.09
N PRO A 185 -5.93 14.34 -8.31
CA PRO A 185 -6.75 13.16 -8.00
C PRO A 185 -6.21 11.86 -8.61
N SER A 186 -5.59 11.93 -9.79
CA SER A 186 -5.00 10.75 -10.45
C SER A 186 -3.82 10.11 -9.71
N LYS A 187 -3.22 10.80 -8.73
CA LYS A 187 -2.20 10.25 -7.82
C LYS A 187 -2.78 9.74 -6.50
N PHE A 188 -4.07 9.97 -6.25
CA PHE A 188 -4.73 9.59 -5.00
C PHE A 188 -5.36 8.20 -5.10
N LEU A 189 -5.00 7.32 -4.18
CA LEU A 189 -5.64 6.03 -3.98
C LEU A 189 -6.33 6.01 -2.61
N VAL A 190 -7.54 5.47 -2.54
CA VAL A 190 -8.27 5.28 -1.28
C VAL A 190 -8.22 3.82 -0.86
N GLY A 191 -7.94 3.58 0.43
CA GLY A 191 -7.73 2.25 0.99
C GLY A 191 -8.91 1.73 1.80
N PHE A 192 -9.20 0.44 1.65
CA PHE A 192 -10.08 -0.34 2.52
C PHE A 192 -9.30 -1.50 3.15
N SER A 193 -9.82 -2.13 4.19
CA SER A 193 -9.19 -3.30 4.83
C SER A 193 -10.02 -4.56 4.64
N PHE A 194 -9.38 -5.68 4.31
CA PHE A 194 -9.96 -6.99 4.60
C PHE A 194 -9.96 -7.25 6.12
N TYR A 195 -10.69 -8.28 6.55
CA TYR A 195 -10.70 -8.67 7.95
C TYR A 195 -9.43 -9.44 8.34
N GLU A 196 -8.59 -8.83 9.17
CA GLU A 196 -7.47 -9.50 9.81
C GLU A 196 -7.96 -10.44 10.92
N GLU A 197 -7.40 -11.64 11.00
CA GLU A 197 -7.67 -12.58 12.08
C GLU A 197 -7.35 -11.96 13.45
N ARG A 198 -8.35 -11.92 14.33
CA ARG A 198 -8.33 -11.28 15.65
C ARG A 198 -8.06 -9.76 15.60
N GLY A 199 -8.21 -9.16 14.42
CA GLY A 199 -8.01 -7.75 14.17
C GLY A 199 -9.28 -6.92 14.41
N PHE A 200 -9.17 -5.64 14.06
CA PHE A 200 -10.27 -4.70 14.16
C PHE A 200 -11.35 -4.99 13.12
N ARG A 201 -12.61 -4.76 13.49
CA ARG A 201 -13.78 -4.93 12.61
C ARG A 201 -14.13 -3.61 11.92
N TRP A 202 -13.41 -3.29 10.85
CA TRP A 202 -13.62 -2.07 10.08
C TRP A 202 -14.97 -2.06 9.35
N GLY A 203 -15.48 -3.23 8.96
CA GLY A 203 -16.74 -3.36 8.25
C GLY A 203 -16.67 -3.03 6.75
N ASP A 204 -15.49 -3.06 6.15
CA ASP A 204 -15.27 -2.62 4.77
C ASP A 204 -15.68 -3.64 3.70
N VAL A 205 -15.65 -4.93 4.04
CA VAL A 205 -15.90 -6.06 3.14
C VAL A 205 -17.16 -6.85 3.53
N LYS A 206 -18.21 -6.12 3.92
CA LYS A 206 -19.51 -6.72 4.27
C LYS A 206 -20.17 -7.36 3.05
N VAL A 207 -20.81 -8.51 3.28
CA VAL A 207 -21.67 -9.16 2.31
C VAL A 207 -23.12 -8.67 2.44
N PRO A 208 -23.86 -8.46 1.34
CA PRO A 208 -23.47 -8.70 -0.06
C PRO A 208 -22.43 -7.68 -0.57
N PHE A 209 -21.56 -8.12 -1.49
CA PHE A 209 -20.41 -7.38 -2.02
C PHE A 209 -20.76 -5.95 -2.47
N GLU A 210 -21.89 -5.79 -3.15
CA GLU A 210 -22.35 -4.52 -3.73
C GLU A 210 -22.71 -3.46 -2.66
N SER A 211 -22.94 -3.90 -1.42
CA SER A 211 -23.22 -3.04 -0.27
C SER A 211 -21.98 -2.68 0.55
N SER A 212 -20.82 -3.21 0.18
CA SER A 212 -19.57 -3.03 0.91
C SER A 212 -18.94 -1.64 0.71
N THR A 213 -18.13 -1.20 1.68
CA THR A 213 -17.31 0.02 1.55
C THR A 213 -16.31 -0.14 0.40
N ALA A 214 -15.70 -1.31 0.24
CA ALA A 214 -14.75 -1.58 -0.83
C ALA A 214 -15.38 -1.34 -2.22
N HIS A 215 -16.60 -1.85 -2.45
CA HIS A 215 -17.35 -1.61 -3.68
C HIS A 215 -17.66 -0.12 -3.87
N ALA A 216 -18.08 0.57 -2.80
CA ALA A 216 -18.34 2.01 -2.85
C ALA A 216 -17.07 2.82 -3.20
N TYR A 217 -15.90 2.42 -2.70
CA TYR A 217 -14.62 3.05 -3.04
C TYR A 217 -14.20 2.79 -4.48
N ALA A 218 -14.46 1.61 -5.03
CA ALA A 218 -14.20 1.34 -6.44
C ALA A 218 -14.97 2.33 -7.33
N ALA A 219 -16.25 2.57 -7.04
CA ALA A 219 -17.12 3.47 -7.81
C ALA A 219 -16.88 4.98 -7.54
N TRP A 220 -16.38 5.35 -6.36
CA TRP A 220 -16.26 6.74 -5.95
C TRP A 220 -15.11 7.49 -6.63
N ASN A 221 -15.27 8.79 -6.85
CA ASN A 221 -14.19 9.70 -7.24
C ASN A 221 -14.28 11.00 -6.43
N PRO A 222 -13.14 11.65 -6.12
CA PRO A 222 -13.14 13.01 -5.63
C PRO A 222 -13.92 13.94 -6.57
N SER A 223 -14.59 14.94 -6.01
CA SER A 223 -15.28 15.98 -6.80
C SER A 223 -14.33 16.74 -7.76
N GLN A 224 -13.03 16.74 -7.44
CA GLN A 224 -11.94 17.35 -8.21
C GLN A 224 -11.54 16.58 -9.47
N GLY A 225 -11.93 15.31 -9.59
CA GLY A 225 -11.58 14.50 -10.76
C GLY A 225 -11.39 13.02 -10.44
N ARG A 226 -11.04 12.26 -11.48
CA ARG A 226 -10.87 10.80 -11.38
C ARG A 226 -9.69 10.45 -10.49
N LYS A 227 -9.92 9.56 -9.51
CA LYS A 227 -8.87 9.06 -8.62
C LYS A 227 -7.89 8.14 -9.35
N GLY A 228 -6.69 7.99 -8.80
CA GLY A 228 -5.68 7.06 -9.29
C GLY A 228 -6.10 5.59 -9.15
N GLY A 229 -6.83 5.25 -8.10
CA GLY A 229 -7.25 3.87 -7.87
C GLY A 229 -7.79 3.61 -6.46
N ILE A 230 -7.78 2.34 -6.07
CA ILE A 230 -8.01 1.91 -4.68
C ILE A 230 -6.89 0.97 -4.24
N PHE A 231 -6.80 0.73 -2.94
CA PHE A 231 -5.97 -0.34 -2.42
C PHE A 231 -6.65 -1.13 -1.29
N SER A 232 -6.20 -2.37 -1.09
CA SER A 232 -6.62 -3.20 0.04
C SER A 232 -5.47 -3.38 1.03
N TYR A 233 -5.79 -3.31 2.32
CA TYR A 233 -4.92 -3.82 3.37
C TYR A 233 -5.28 -5.26 3.73
N ALA A 234 -4.26 -6.06 4.06
CA ALA A 234 -4.35 -7.48 4.36
C ALA A 234 -4.99 -8.32 3.24
N VAL A 235 -4.52 -8.18 2.00
CA VAL A 235 -5.07 -8.90 0.83
C VAL A 235 -4.94 -10.42 0.93
N ASP A 236 -4.03 -10.92 1.78
CA ASP A 236 -3.94 -12.33 2.16
C ASP A 236 -5.24 -12.85 2.85
N ARG A 237 -6.17 -11.95 3.17
CA ARG A 237 -7.49 -12.22 3.78
C ARG A 237 -8.66 -12.01 2.83
N ASP A 238 -8.41 -11.84 1.53
CA ASP A 238 -9.47 -11.67 0.53
C ASP A 238 -10.52 -12.79 0.61
N GLY A 239 -11.79 -12.41 0.71
CA GLY A 239 -12.92 -13.32 0.79
C GLY A 239 -13.22 -13.89 2.19
N VAL A 240 -12.35 -13.67 3.18
CA VAL A 240 -12.61 -14.14 4.55
C VAL A 240 -13.65 -13.26 5.24
N LEU A 241 -14.68 -13.90 5.81
CA LEU A 241 -15.76 -13.18 6.48
C LEU A 241 -15.30 -12.49 7.76
N GLU A 242 -15.85 -11.29 8.02
CA GLU A 242 -15.50 -10.53 9.21
C GLU A 242 -15.86 -11.29 10.50
N GLY A 243 -14.85 -11.57 11.32
CA GLY A 243 -14.96 -12.36 12.54
C GLY A 243 -14.55 -13.82 12.41
N ASP A 244 -14.20 -14.28 11.22
CA ASP A 244 -13.58 -15.59 11.05
C ASP A 244 -12.07 -15.49 11.25
N ASP A 245 -11.61 -15.92 12.43
CA ASP A 245 -10.20 -15.87 12.84
C ASP A 245 -9.34 -17.00 12.25
N THR A 246 -9.91 -17.87 11.42
CA THR A 246 -9.14 -18.95 10.79
C THR A 246 -8.36 -18.43 9.59
N LEU A 247 -7.11 -18.89 9.43
CA LEU A 247 -6.34 -18.63 8.21
C LEU A 247 -6.83 -19.58 7.11
N GLN A 248 -7.20 -19.01 5.97
CA GLN A 248 -7.83 -19.69 4.85
C GLN A 248 -7.07 -19.39 3.56
N ALA A 249 -7.12 -20.32 2.61
CA ALA A 249 -6.69 -20.02 1.25
C ALA A 249 -7.68 -19.03 0.61
N THR A 250 -7.21 -18.26 -0.36
CA THR A 250 -8.03 -17.31 -1.10
C THR A 250 -7.77 -17.46 -2.59
N ASP A 251 -8.81 -17.24 -3.38
CA ASP A 251 -8.76 -17.12 -4.84
C ASP A 251 -8.80 -15.65 -5.31
N PHE A 252 -8.71 -14.70 -4.36
CA PHE A 252 -8.70 -13.26 -4.56
C PHE A 252 -9.93 -12.71 -5.29
N GLU A 253 -11.10 -13.31 -5.05
CA GLU A 253 -12.34 -12.96 -5.75
C GLU A 253 -12.77 -11.51 -5.55
N TRP A 254 -12.65 -10.95 -4.33
CA TRP A 254 -12.97 -9.54 -4.12
C TRP A 254 -12.05 -8.62 -4.92
N THR A 255 -10.74 -8.89 -4.89
CA THR A 255 -9.73 -8.11 -5.62
C THR A 255 -10.03 -8.11 -7.12
N LYS A 256 -10.33 -9.27 -7.72
CA LYS A 256 -10.70 -9.37 -9.14
C LYS A 256 -11.98 -8.60 -9.47
N GLN A 257 -13.04 -8.76 -8.68
CA GLN A 257 -14.30 -8.06 -8.89
C GLN A 257 -14.14 -6.54 -8.77
N LEU A 258 -13.41 -6.07 -7.76
CA LEU A 258 -13.15 -4.65 -7.55
C LEU A 258 -12.34 -4.03 -8.68
N LYS A 259 -11.31 -4.70 -9.20
CA LYS A 259 -10.56 -4.21 -10.37
C LYS A 259 -11.46 -4.09 -11.59
N GLY A 260 -12.43 -4.99 -11.78
CA GLY A 260 -13.41 -4.93 -12.87
C GLY A 260 -14.31 -3.68 -12.85
N LEU A 261 -14.38 -2.96 -11.72
CA LEU A 261 -15.15 -1.73 -11.56
C LEU A 261 -14.34 -0.44 -11.82
N LEU A 262 -13.01 -0.53 -11.94
CA LEU A 262 -12.10 0.62 -11.99
C LEU A 262 -11.89 1.23 -13.39
#